data_AF-A0A2V8X5Y9-F1
#
_entry.id   AF-A0A2V8X5Y9-F1
#
_cell.length_a   1.000
_cell.length_b   1.000
_cell.length_c   1.000
_cell.angle_alpha   90.00
_cell.angle_beta   90.00
_cell.angle_gamma   90.00
#
_symmetry.space_group_name_H-M   'P 1'
#
loop_
_entity.id
_entity.type
_entity.pdbx_description
1 polymer ?
#
loop_
_entity_poly.entity_id
_entity_poly.type
_entity_poly.pdbx_seq_one_letter_code
_entity_poly.pdbx_strand_id
1 'polypeptide(L)'
;NSSNSGRALMDTNRLAIDFLAKDFPRPQQAAINPAVNELKKFRGFYAPRAPRDQIFAFLDDLRGGTRIRVINGRLTRSSLFGKPEPLLCVGKNLFRSEKEPEGTTIFFTNESGGMALVGNGLQGIPYSERGYLVIPLLRIALLALCLFFMLTSLPFALVWIFLKLVGAMKDVRHLWVRVAPLLATLALLIVPLCFSKLNRPQIGTFNLWTLGIFLGTFSFPILSVLGLALVLRVPRDEIHRGVWIHSLLASSACCVITGFLWSWNLVALRLWAAI
;
A
#
# COMPACT_ATOMS: atom_id res chain seq x y z
N ASN A 1 -25.42 6.07 -8.02
CA ASN A 1 -25.71 5.56 -9.39
C ASN A 1 -24.54 5.58 -10.39
N SER A 2 -23.28 5.80 -9.98
CA SER A 2 -22.13 5.90 -10.90
C SER A 2 -21.30 4.61 -11.08
N SER A 3 -21.65 3.52 -10.40
CA SER A 3 -20.92 2.23 -10.53
C SER A 3 -21.37 1.42 -11.76
N ASN A 4 -22.59 1.64 -12.26
CA ASN A 4 -23.13 0.95 -13.43
C ASN A 4 -22.56 1.47 -14.75
N SER A 5 -22.24 2.77 -14.87
CA SER A 5 -21.75 3.35 -16.13
C SER A 5 -20.36 2.83 -16.53
N GLY A 6 -19.45 2.67 -15.57
CA GLY A 6 -18.10 2.17 -15.85
C GLY A 6 -18.06 0.69 -16.24
N ARG A 7 -18.85 -0.16 -15.58
CA ARG A 7 -19.01 -1.57 -15.97
C ARG A 7 -19.71 -1.69 -17.32
N ALA A 8 -20.81 -0.97 -17.52
CA ALA A 8 -21.52 -0.98 -18.79
C ALA A 8 -20.62 -0.51 -19.97
N LEU A 9 -19.78 0.51 -19.78
CA LEU A 9 -18.79 0.92 -20.78
C LEU A 9 -17.76 -0.17 -21.08
N MET A 10 -17.22 -0.82 -20.05
CA MET A 10 -16.28 -1.93 -20.22
C MET A 10 -16.93 -3.13 -20.91
N ASP A 11 -18.18 -3.43 -20.57
CA ASP A 11 -18.94 -4.55 -21.13
C ASP A 11 -19.29 -4.29 -22.60
N THR A 12 -19.74 -3.07 -22.94
CA THR A 12 -20.00 -2.67 -24.33
C THR A 12 -18.72 -2.67 -25.16
N ASN A 13 -17.62 -2.17 -24.62
CA ASN A 13 -16.34 -2.18 -25.34
C ASN A 13 -15.83 -3.61 -25.55
N ARG A 14 -16.00 -4.49 -24.56
CA ARG A 14 -15.66 -5.91 -24.69
C ARG A 14 -16.52 -6.62 -25.72
N LEU A 15 -17.83 -6.39 -25.72
CA LEU A 15 -18.74 -6.93 -26.72
C LEU A 15 -18.41 -6.43 -28.14
N ALA A 16 -18.08 -5.16 -28.28
CA ALA A 16 -17.66 -4.59 -29.56
C ALA A 16 -16.35 -5.25 -30.05
N ILE A 17 -15.35 -5.41 -29.16
CA ILE A 17 -14.09 -6.09 -29.49
C ILE A 17 -14.33 -7.56 -29.84
N ASP A 18 -15.13 -8.29 -29.07
CA ASP A 18 -15.42 -9.70 -29.31
C ASP A 18 -16.22 -9.90 -30.60
N PHE A 19 -17.13 -8.98 -30.94
CA PHE A 19 -17.86 -8.98 -32.21
C PHE A 19 -16.93 -8.68 -33.39
N LEU A 20 -16.07 -7.66 -33.29
CA LEU A 20 -15.12 -7.28 -34.33
C LEU A 20 -14.02 -8.33 -34.54
N ALA A 21 -13.63 -9.04 -33.49
CA ALA A 21 -12.56 -10.05 -33.53
C ALA A 21 -13.08 -11.49 -33.78
N LYS A 22 -14.39 -11.69 -33.95
CA LYS A 22 -15.01 -13.03 -34.08
C LYS A 22 -14.42 -13.85 -35.24
N ASP A 23 -14.14 -13.18 -36.35
CA ASP A 23 -13.67 -13.81 -37.59
C ASP A 23 -12.15 -13.77 -37.77
N PHE A 24 -11.43 -13.16 -36.82
CA PHE A 24 -9.98 -13.01 -36.88
C PHE A 24 -9.31 -13.89 -35.82
N PRO A 25 -8.48 -14.88 -36.21
CA PRO A 25 -7.68 -15.61 -35.24
C PRO A 25 -6.72 -14.63 -34.57
N ARG A 26 -6.73 -14.56 -33.23
CA ARG A 26 -5.84 -13.67 -32.48
C ARG A 26 -4.39 -14.08 -32.77
N PRO A 27 -3.60 -13.28 -33.51
CA PRO A 27 -2.24 -13.66 -33.84
C PRO A 27 -1.44 -13.72 -32.55
N GLN A 28 -0.93 -14.90 -32.21
CA GLN A 28 -0.03 -15.08 -31.07
C GLN A 28 1.39 -15.15 -31.59
N GLN A 29 2.23 -14.25 -31.11
CA GLN A 29 3.64 -14.27 -31.46
C GLN A 29 4.29 -15.54 -30.91
N ALA A 30 5.04 -16.25 -31.77
CA ALA A 30 5.66 -17.51 -31.42
C ALA A 30 6.62 -17.34 -30.24
N ALA A 31 6.54 -18.26 -29.27
CA ALA A 31 7.44 -18.26 -28.14
C ALA A 31 8.77 -18.88 -28.55
N ILE A 32 9.86 -18.16 -28.31
CA ILE A 32 11.23 -18.66 -28.43
C ILE A 32 11.63 -19.22 -27.06
N ASN A 33 12.34 -20.35 -27.05
CA ASN A 33 12.92 -20.91 -25.83
C ASN A 33 14.40 -20.53 -25.75
N PRO A 34 14.76 -19.38 -25.14
CA PRO A 34 16.16 -19.00 -24.95
C PRO A 34 16.86 -19.94 -23.96
N ALA A 35 18.19 -19.99 -24.03
CA ALA A 35 18.98 -20.77 -23.10
C ALA A 35 18.79 -20.27 -21.65
N VAL A 36 18.76 -21.18 -20.69
CA VAL A 36 18.51 -20.85 -19.26
C VAL A 36 19.52 -19.85 -18.71
N ASN A 37 20.76 -19.84 -19.21
CA ASN A 37 21.79 -18.89 -18.80
C ASN A 37 21.50 -17.44 -19.26
N GLU A 38 20.81 -17.25 -20.37
CA GLU A 38 20.39 -15.92 -20.83
C GLU A 38 19.24 -15.39 -19.96
N LEU A 39 18.32 -16.27 -19.57
CA LEU A 39 17.19 -15.93 -18.70
C LEU A 39 17.63 -15.47 -17.30
N LYS A 40 18.74 -16.01 -16.78
CA LYS A 40 19.30 -15.61 -15.48
C LYS A 40 19.65 -14.12 -15.43
N LYS A 41 19.98 -13.49 -16.57
CA LYS A 41 20.30 -12.06 -16.64
C LYS A 41 19.13 -11.17 -16.22
N PHE A 42 17.89 -11.63 -16.45
CA PHE A 42 16.67 -10.88 -16.13
C PHE A 42 16.16 -11.13 -14.70
N ARG A 43 16.71 -12.11 -13.97
CA ARG A 43 16.30 -12.45 -12.61
C ARG A 43 16.55 -11.26 -11.66
N GLY A 44 15.59 -10.97 -10.80
CA GLY A 44 15.71 -9.92 -9.81
C GLY A 44 14.37 -9.47 -9.24
N PHE A 45 14.43 -8.56 -8.28
CA PHE A 45 13.27 -7.80 -7.84
C PHE A 45 13.31 -6.44 -8.52
N TYR A 46 12.19 -6.05 -9.12
CA TYR A 46 12.04 -4.77 -9.82
C TYR A 46 11.03 -3.90 -9.06
N ALA A 47 11.50 -2.79 -8.48
CA ALA A 47 10.68 -1.86 -7.73
C ALA A 47 10.09 -0.80 -8.66
N PRO A 48 8.79 -0.48 -8.55
CA PRO A 48 8.16 0.54 -9.38
C PRO A 48 8.74 1.92 -9.06
N ARG A 49 9.09 2.68 -10.11
CA ARG A 49 9.63 4.05 -10.00
C ARG A 49 8.69 5.11 -10.55
N ALA A 50 7.81 4.75 -11.47
CA ALA A 50 6.82 5.65 -12.06
C ALA A 50 5.39 5.17 -11.78
N PRO A 51 4.90 5.32 -10.53
CA PRO A 51 3.52 4.99 -10.20
C PRO A 51 2.56 5.91 -10.97
N ARG A 52 1.47 5.36 -11.51
CA ARG A 52 0.47 6.13 -12.27
C ARG A 52 -0.33 7.06 -11.36
N ASP A 53 -0.68 6.57 -10.17
CA ASP A 53 -1.44 7.32 -9.17
C ASP A 53 -0.51 7.76 -8.04
N GLN A 54 -0.04 9.01 -8.08
CA GLN A 54 0.93 9.51 -7.11
C GLN A 54 0.43 9.45 -5.66
N ILE A 55 -0.88 9.65 -5.44
CA ILE A 55 -1.51 9.53 -4.11
C ILE A 55 -1.46 8.09 -3.58
N PHE A 56 -1.48 7.09 -4.47
CA PHE A 56 -1.43 5.66 -4.10
C PHE A 56 -0.05 5.03 -4.30
N ALA A 57 0.97 5.83 -4.65
CA ALA A 57 2.33 5.35 -4.85
C ALA A 57 2.87 4.58 -3.63
N PHE A 58 2.50 5.00 -2.41
CA PHE A 58 2.87 4.30 -1.19
C PHE A 58 2.26 2.89 -1.11
N LEU A 59 1.04 2.67 -1.63
CA LEU A 59 0.43 1.34 -1.69
C LEU A 59 1.14 0.45 -2.70
N ASP A 60 1.57 1.00 -3.83
CA ASP A 60 2.33 0.25 -4.83
C ASP A 60 3.71 -0.15 -4.29
N ASP A 61 4.36 0.72 -3.53
CA ASP A 61 5.60 0.41 -2.81
C ASP A 61 5.38 -0.69 -1.74
N LEU A 62 4.29 -0.62 -0.97
CA LEU A 62 3.94 -1.60 0.07
C LEU A 62 3.48 -2.96 -0.48
N ARG A 63 2.76 -2.98 -1.60
CA ARG A 63 2.43 -4.21 -2.33
C ARG A 63 3.69 -4.86 -2.90
N GLY A 64 4.76 -4.09 -2.99
CA GLY A 64 6.03 -4.48 -3.53
C GLY A 64 5.99 -4.53 -5.05
N GLY A 65 7.18 -4.53 -5.62
CA GLY A 65 7.36 -4.60 -7.06
C GLY A 65 7.25 -6.01 -7.64
N THR A 66 7.70 -6.14 -8.88
CA THR A 66 7.66 -7.39 -9.64
C THR A 66 8.89 -8.24 -9.34
N ARG A 67 8.68 -9.46 -8.87
CA ARG A 67 9.74 -10.47 -8.72
C ARG A 67 9.82 -11.29 -10.00
N ILE A 68 11.01 -11.34 -10.59
CA ILE A 68 11.32 -12.17 -11.75
C ILE A 68 12.22 -13.33 -11.30
N ARG A 69 11.74 -14.56 -11.49
CA ARG A 69 12.44 -15.80 -11.15
C ARG A 69 12.53 -16.71 -12.37
N VAL A 70 13.52 -17.60 -12.38
CA VAL A 70 13.59 -18.69 -13.35
C VAL A 70 13.12 -19.95 -12.64
N ILE A 71 11.99 -20.51 -13.08
CA ILE A 71 11.40 -21.73 -12.53
C ILE A 71 11.19 -22.70 -13.70
N ASN A 72 11.68 -23.93 -13.58
CA ASN A 72 11.58 -24.96 -14.63
C ASN A 72 12.09 -24.48 -16.01
N GLY A 73 13.19 -23.71 -16.02
CA GLY A 73 13.77 -23.18 -17.25
C GLY A 73 12.97 -22.04 -17.92
N ARG A 74 11.87 -21.57 -17.30
CA ARG A 74 11.06 -20.46 -17.79
C ARG A 74 11.19 -19.24 -16.89
N LEU A 75 11.14 -18.06 -17.50
CA LEU A 75 11.04 -16.82 -16.73
C LEU A 75 9.62 -16.76 -16.15
N THR A 76 9.51 -16.43 -14.86
CA THR A 76 8.23 -16.30 -14.16
C THR A 76 8.20 -14.94 -13.48
N ARG A 77 7.10 -14.22 -13.64
CA ARG A 77 6.81 -13.00 -12.90
C ARG A 77 5.87 -13.30 -11.75
N SER A 78 6.08 -12.67 -10.61
CA SER A 78 5.13 -12.69 -9.50
C SER A 78 5.18 -11.36 -8.77
N SER A 79 4.03 -10.87 -8.29
CA SER A 79 4.02 -9.84 -7.24
C SER A 79 4.60 -10.41 -5.93
N LEU A 80 4.83 -9.56 -4.93
CA LEU A 80 5.35 -9.96 -3.63
C LEU A 80 4.48 -11.05 -2.96
N PHE A 81 3.15 -10.95 -3.16
CA PHE A 81 2.12 -11.87 -2.63
C PHE A 81 1.30 -12.57 -3.74
N GLY A 82 1.71 -12.44 -5.01
CA GLY A 82 0.95 -12.95 -6.17
C GLY A 82 1.38 -14.36 -6.61
N LYS A 83 0.51 -15.04 -7.36
CA LYS A 83 0.87 -16.31 -8.02
C LYS A 83 1.93 -16.07 -9.10
N PRO A 84 2.89 -16.97 -9.27
CA PRO A 84 3.86 -16.88 -10.36
C PRO A 84 3.18 -17.16 -11.70
N GLU A 85 3.36 -16.24 -12.64
CA GLU A 85 2.91 -16.36 -14.02
C GLU A 85 4.12 -16.54 -14.94
N PRO A 86 4.09 -17.53 -15.85
CA PRO A 86 5.16 -17.70 -16.81
C PRO A 86 5.20 -16.56 -17.84
N LEU A 87 6.41 -16.16 -18.19
CA LEU A 87 6.73 -15.21 -19.25
C LEU A 87 7.38 -15.99 -20.38
N LEU A 88 6.76 -15.93 -21.55
CA LEU A 88 7.25 -16.54 -22.78
C LEU A 88 8.12 -15.51 -23.51
N CYS A 89 9.34 -15.91 -23.88
CA CYS A 89 10.22 -15.05 -24.66
C CYS A 89 9.71 -15.00 -26.10
N VAL A 90 9.73 -13.82 -26.70
CA VAL A 90 9.22 -13.58 -28.07
C VAL A 90 10.31 -12.99 -28.97
N GLY A 91 11.35 -12.44 -28.36
CA GLY A 91 12.54 -11.89 -29.01
C GLY A 91 13.58 -11.53 -27.93
N LYS A 92 14.76 -11.03 -28.34
CA LYS A 92 15.94 -10.80 -27.46
C LYS A 92 15.61 -10.41 -26.00
N ASN A 93 14.85 -9.33 -25.80
CA ASN A 93 14.45 -8.85 -24.47
C ASN A 93 12.92 -8.65 -24.32
N LEU A 94 12.13 -9.20 -25.24
CA LEU A 94 10.67 -9.05 -25.26
C LEU A 94 10.01 -10.35 -24.79
N PHE A 95 9.08 -10.20 -23.86
CA PHE A 95 8.36 -11.29 -23.23
C PHE A 95 6.86 -11.01 -23.26
N ARG A 96 6.06 -12.08 -23.32
CA ARG A 96 4.60 -12.04 -23.22
C ARG A 96 4.09 -12.95 -22.12
N SER A 97 2.96 -12.60 -21.53
CA SER A 97 2.18 -13.55 -20.73
C SER A 97 1.47 -14.57 -21.64
N GLU A 98 1.06 -15.73 -21.11
CA GLU A 98 0.28 -16.73 -21.86
C GLU A 98 -1.04 -16.14 -22.40
N LYS A 99 -1.63 -15.19 -21.68
CA LYS A 99 -2.90 -14.54 -22.05
C LYS A 99 -2.71 -13.37 -23.02
N GLU A 100 -1.48 -12.97 -23.29
CA GLU A 100 -1.17 -11.81 -24.12
C GLU A 100 -0.74 -12.27 -25.53
N PRO A 101 -1.29 -11.65 -26.59
CA PRO A 101 -0.99 -12.04 -27.96
C PRO A 101 0.43 -11.62 -28.39
N GLU A 102 0.95 -10.52 -27.84
CA GLU A 102 2.21 -9.89 -28.23
C GLU A 102 3.17 -9.71 -27.05
N GLY A 103 4.44 -9.45 -27.35
CA GLY A 103 5.48 -9.13 -26.36
C GLY A 103 5.23 -7.81 -25.64
N THR A 104 4.41 -7.82 -24.58
CA THR A 104 4.07 -6.59 -23.84
C THR A 104 5.12 -6.20 -22.80
N THR A 105 6.01 -7.11 -22.43
CA THR A 105 6.97 -6.95 -21.33
C THR A 105 8.38 -6.84 -21.90
N ILE A 106 9.06 -5.73 -21.61
CA ILE A 106 10.38 -5.43 -22.17
C ILE A 106 11.37 -5.25 -21.04
N PHE A 107 12.53 -5.91 -21.17
CA PHE A 107 13.69 -5.67 -20.32
C PHE A 107 14.73 -4.84 -21.07
N PHE A 108 15.28 -3.84 -20.39
CA PHE A 108 16.31 -2.98 -20.98
C PHE A 108 17.26 -2.48 -19.90
N THR A 109 18.41 -2.00 -20.31
CA THR A 109 19.38 -1.34 -19.42
C THR A 109 19.08 0.16 -19.38
N ASN A 110 18.96 0.71 -18.18
CA ASN A 110 18.87 2.15 -17.96
C ASN A 110 20.24 2.82 -18.23
N GLU A 111 20.28 4.15 -18.31
CA GLU A 111 21.49 4.97 -18.50
C GLU A 111 22.58 4.66 -17.46
N SER A 112 22.18 4.30 -16.23
CA SER A 112 23.09 3.89 -15.15
C SER A 112 23.60 2.44 -15.26
N GLY A 113 23.31 1.73 -16.36
CA GLY A 113 23.66 0.31 -16.55
C GLY A 113 22.81 -0.69 -15.75
N GLY A 114 21.84 -0.21 -14.96
CA GLY A 114 20.91 -1.04 -14.21
C GLY A 114 19.82 -1.66 -15.09
N MET A 115 19.39 -2.89 -14.79
CA MET A 115 18.28 -3.52 -15.51
C MET A 115 16.93 -2.92 -15.08
N ALA A 116 16.13 -2.53 -16.06
CA ALA A 116 14.78 -2.02 -15.90
C ALA A 116 13.76 -2.92 -16.62
N LEU A 117 12.50 -2.79 -16.21
CA LEU A 117 11.35 -3.56 -16.67
C LEU A 117 10.19 -2.61 -16.91
N VAL A 118 9.55 -2.73 -18.08
CA VAL A 118 8.28 -2.08 -18.41
C VAL A 118 7.35 -3.12 -19.01
N GLY A 119 6.07 -3.07 -18.67
CA GLY A 119 5.06 -3.96 -19.22
C GLY A 119 3.78 -3.20 -19.55
N ASN A 120 3.31 -3.25 -20.80
CA ASN A 120 2.04 -2.63 -21.20
C ASN A 120 0.89 -3.65 -21.35
N GLY A 121 0.99 -4.79 -20.67
CA GLY A 121 0.02 -5.88 -20.76
C GLY A 121 -1.21 -5.73 -19.86
N LEU A 122 -1.99 -6.81 -19.74
CA LEU A 122 -3.22 -6.87 -18.92
C LEU A 122 -2.96 -6.57 -17.43
N GLN A 123 -1.72 -6.80 -16.98
CA GLN A 123 -1.24 -6.51 -15.63
C GLN A 123 -0.18 -5.41 -15.63
N GLY A 124 -0.38 -4.39 -16.48
CA GLY A 124 0.59 -3.32 -16.79
C GLY A 124 1.60 -3.03 -15.67
N ILE A 125 2.87 -3.24 -15.98
CA ILE A 125 3.98 -3.02 -15.08
C ILE A 125 4.51 -1.61 -15.36
N PRO A 126 4.34 -0.66 -14.43
CA PRO A 126 4.94 0.66 -14.59
C PRO A 126 6.46 0.50 -14.66
N TYR A 127 7.14 1.54 -15.16
CA TYR A 127 8.59 1.57 -15.18
C TYR A 127 9.17 1.19 -13.82
N SER A 128 9.92 0.08 -13.81
CA SER A 128 10.43 -0.55 -12.60
C SER A 128 11.92 -0.86 -12.76
N GLU A 129 12.70 -0.57 -11.73
CA GLU A 129 14.15 -0.76 -11.73
C GLU A 129 14.54 -1.89 -10.80
N ARG A 130 15.63 -2.59 -11.13
CA ARG A 130 16.17 -3.64 -10.27
C ARG A 130 16.60 -3.06 -8.92
N GLY A 131 16.05 -3.62 -7.85
CA GLY A 131 16.32 -3.22 -6.48
C GLY A 131 16.42 -4.40 -5.52
N TYR A 132 16.59 -4.08 -4.23
CA TYR A 132 16.70 -5.07 -3.17
C TYR A 132 15.34 -5.41 -2.59
N LEU A 133 15.05 -6.70 -2.50
CA LEU A 133 13.79 -7.19 -1.96
C LEU A 133 13.64 -6.97 -0.45
N VAL A 134 14.76 -6.84 0.26
CA VAL A 134 14.80 -6.72 1.73
C VAL A 134 14.20 -5.40 2.19
N ILE A 135 14.41 -4.31 1.43
CA ILE A 135 13.95 -2.96 1.78
C ILE A 135 12.42 -2.89 1.93
N PRO A 136 11.60 -3.28 0.93
CA PRO A 136 10.15 -3.26 1.07
C PRO A 136 9.65 -4.24 2.13
N LEU A 137 10.28 -5.42 2.28
CA LEU A 137 9.91 -6.38 3.32
C LEU A 137 10.12 -5.82 4.73
N LEU A 138 11.26 -5.18 4.98
CA LEU A 138 11.56 -4.55 6.26
C LEU A 138 10.57 -3.41 6.57
N ARG A 139 10.26 -2.60 5.55
CA ARG A 139 9.27 -1.52 5.66
C ARG A 139 7.87 -2.06 6.00
N ILE A 140 7.41 -3.10 5.31
CA ILE A 140 6.12 -3.76 5.58
C ILE A 140 6.12 -4.34 7.00
N ALA A 141 7.18 -5.05 7.40
CA ALA A 141 7.28 -5.64 8.73
C ALA A 141 7.23 -4.58 9.84
N LEU A 142 7.97 -3.47 9.68
CA LEU A 142 7.99 -2.37 10.63
C LEU A 142 6.61 -1.70 10.74
N LEU A 143 5.96 -1.41 9.61
CA LEU A 143 4.63 -0.79 9.61
C LEU A 143 3.55 -1.73 10.16
N ALA A 144 3.63 -3.02 9.85
CA ALA A 144 2.72 -4.03 10.41
C ALA A 144 2.87 -4.14 11.94
N LEU A 145 4.11 -4.10 12.44
CA LEU A 145 4.38 -4.08 13.88
C LEU A 145 3.85 -2.81 14.55
N CYS A 146 4.02 -1.65 13.93
CA CYS A 146 3.46 -0.39 14.43
C CYS A 146 1.93 -0.44 14.48
N LEU A 147 1.29 -0.93 13.41
CA LEU A 147 -0.15 -1.09 13.33
C LEU A 147 -0.66 -2.07 14.39
N PHE A 148 0.07 -3.16 14.63
CA PHE A 148 -0.25 -4.12 15.69
C PHE A 148 -0.27 -3.45 17.07
N PHE A 149 0.76 -2.70 17.43
CA PHE A 149 0.78 -1.97 18.70
C PHE A 149 -0.33 -0.93 18.81
N MET A 150 -0.63 -0.22 17.72
CA MET A 150 -1.77 0.69 17.69
C MET A 150 -3.09 -0.05 17.90
N LEU A 151 -3.32 -1.18 17.23
CA LEU A 151 -4.55 -1.96 17.39
C LEU A 151 -4.69 -2.57 18.78
N THR A 152 -3.59 -2.95 19.44
CA THR A 152 -3.65 -3.42 20.84
C THR A 152 -4.12 -2.35 21.81
N SER A 153 -4.06 -1.06 21.45
CA SER A 153 -4.60 0.00 22.28
C SER A 153 -6.15 -0.06 22.34
N LEU A 154 -6.85 -0.50 21.30
CA LEU A 154 -8.32 -0.62 21.28
C LEU A 154 -8.91 -1.57 22.34
N PRO A 155 -8.49 -2.85 22.45
CA PRO A 155 -8.99 -3.73 23.51
C PRO A 155 -8.54 -3.25 24.88
N PHE A 156 -7.32 -2.69 25.00
CA PHE A 156 -6.86 -2.06 26.24
C PHE A 156 -7.78 -0.89 26.66
N ALA A 157 -8.27 -0.13 25.67
CA ALA A 157 -9.25 0.94 25.85
C ALA A 157 -10.61 0.43 26.35
N LEU A 158 -11.05 -0.72 25.85
CA LEU A 158 -12.33 -1.29 26.25
C LEU A 158 -12.27 -1.75 27.72
N VAL A 159 -11.17 -2.40 28.11
CA VAL A 159 -10.95 -2.89 29.47
C VAL A 159 -10.93 -1.74 30.49
N TRP A 160 -10.13 -0.69 30.27
CA TRP A 160 -10.07 0.42 31.24
C TRP A 160 -11.33 1.30 31.21
N ILE A 161 -12.04 1.46 30.08
CA ILE A 161 -13.35 2.18 30.05
C ILE A 161 -14.36 1.41 30.90
N PHE A 162 -14.41 0.09 30.78
CA PHE A 162 -15.27 -0.76 31.60
C PHE A 162 -14.92 -0.64 33.09
N LEU A 163 -13.64 -0.74 33.45
CA LEU A 163 -13.18 -0.58 34.85
C LEU A 163 -13.47 0.83 35.41
N LYS A 164 -13.44 1.87 34.56
CA LYS A 164 -13.84 3.23 34.94
C LYS A 164 -15.34 3.32 35.20
N LEU A 165 -16.16 2.68 34.35
CA LEU A 165 -17.61 2.66 34.48
C LEU A 165 -18.07 1.91 35.74
N VAL A 166 -17.34 0.84 36.11
CA VAL A 166 -17.55 0.08 37.35
C VAL A 166 -17.04 0.85 38.59
N GLY A 167 -16.44 2.03 38.42
CA GLY A 167 -16.00 2.89 39.52
C GLY A 167 -14.69 2.46 40.18
N ALA A 168 -14.00 1.46 39.64
CA ALA A 168 -12.74 0.90 40.16
C ALA A 168 -11.51 1.79 39.92
N MET A 169 -11.67 2.94 39.23
CA MET A 169 -10.57 3.87 38.89
C MET A 169 -10.94 5.33 39.27
N LYS A 170 -11.25 5.58 40.54
CA LYS A 170 -11.57 6.93 41.05
C LYS A 170 -10.35 7.87 41.23
N ASP A 171 -9.12 7.34 41.26
CA ASP A 171 -7.90 8.11 41.63
C ASP A 171 -6.80 8.20 40.55
N VAL A 172 -7.11 7.90 39.29
CA VAL A 172 -6.09 7.91 38.23
C VAL A 172 -5.86 9.34 37.70
N ARG A 173 -4.84 10.03 38.21
CA ARG A 173 -4.47 11.41 37.83
C ARG A 173 -4.09 11.62 36.36
N HIS A 174 -3.59 10.58 35.67
CA HIS A 174 -3.01 10.70 34.32
C HIS A 174 -3.76 9.89 33.24
N LEU A 175 -5.09 9.96 33.21
CA LEU A 175 -5.91 9.29 32.17
C LEU A 175 -5.54 9.74 30.73
N TRP A 176 -5.10 10.99 30.55
CA TRP A 176 -4.72 11.56 29.26
C TRP A 176 -3.59 10.82 28.53
N VAL A 177 -2.67 10.20 29.28
CA VAL A 177 -1.58 9.36 28.74
C VAL A 177 -2.13 8.13 28.00
N ARG A 178 -3.32 7.66 28.39
CA ARG A 178 -4.00 6.52 27.77
C ARG A 178 -4.95 6.95 26.65
N VAL A 179 -5.60 8.12 26.78
CA VAL A 179 -6.55 8.63 25.75
C VAL A 179 -5.81 9.09 24.50
N ALA A 180 -4.64 9.73 24.62
CA ALA A 180 -3.97 10.33 23.47
C ALA A 180 -3.60 9.32 22.37
N PRO A 181 -2.96 8.15 22.68
CA PRO A 181 -2.70 7.13 21.67
C PRO A 181 -3.98 6.57 21.06
N LEU A 182 -5.04 6.40 21.84
CA LEU A 182 -6.34 5.91 21.36
C LEU A 182 -6.97 6.86 20.38
N LEU A 183 -7.02 8.14 20.72
CA LEU A 183 -7.59 9.15 19.84
C LEU A 183 -6.79 9.26 18.54
N ALA A 184 -5.46 9.11 18.60
CA ALA A 184 -4.62 9.01 17.41
C ALA A 184 -4.98 7.76 16.57
N THR A 185 -5.14 6.58 17.18
CA THR A 185 -5.53 5.37 16.43
C THR A 185 -6.90 5.50 15.76
N LEU A 186 -7.87 6.12 16.45
CA LEU A 186 -9.20 6.37 15.91
C LEU A 186 -9.17 7.38 14.76
N ALA A 187 -8.40 8.46 14.91
CA ALA A 187 -8.20 9.45 13.85
C ALA A 187 -7.61 8.82 12.58
N LEU A 188 -6.66 7.90 12.73
CA LEU A 188 -6.12 7.15 11.59
C LEU A 188 -7.14 6.16 11.00
N LEU A 189 -7.93 5.48 11.83
CA LEU A 189 -8.90 4.46 11.39
C LEU A 189 -10.10 5.05 10.64
N ILE A 190 -10.45 6.31 10.90
CA ILE A 190 -11.47 7.05 10.14
C ILE A 190 -11.07 7.17 8.66
N VAL A 191 -9.78 7.33 8.36
CA VAL A 191 -9.28 7.55 6.99
C VAL A 191 -9.64 6.41 6.02
N PRO A 192 -9.26 5.13 6.26
CA PRO A 192 -9.63 4.03 5.38
C PRO A 192 -11.15 3.77 5.35
N LEU A 193 -11.87 4.04 6.43
CA LEU A 193 -13.34 3.95 6.45
C LEU A 193 -13.98 4.97 5.51
N CYS A 194 -13.53 6.23 5.56
CA CYS A 194 -13.99 7.27 4.64
C CYS A 194 -13.62 6.94 3.18
N PHE A 195 -12.40 6.45 2.92
CA PHE A 195 -12.00 6.00 1.58
C PHE A 195 -12.88 4.87 1.04
N SER A 196 -13.28 3.91 1.89
CA SER A 196 -14.15 2.80 1.47
C SER A 196 -15.57 3.23 1.06
N LYS A 197 -16.04 4.37 1.57
CA LYS A 197 -17.36 4.94 1.26
C LYS A 197 -17.31 5.96 0.12
N LEU A 198 -16.12 6.39 -0.28
CA LEU A 198 -15.93 7.41 -1.29
C LEU A 198 -16.11 6.82 -2.69
N ASN A 199 -17.06 7.35 -3.46
CA ASN A 199 -17.22 6.97 -4.86
C ASN A 199 -16.25 7.78 -5.74
N ARG A 200 -15.72 7.20 -6.81
CA ARG A 200 -14.80 7.88 -7.75
C ARG A 200 -15.24 9.29 -8.19
N PRO A 201 -16.50 9.56 -8.55
CA PRO A 201 -16.92 10.92 -8.95
C PRO A 201 -17.00 11.93 -7.79
N GLN A 202 -16.87 11.49 -6.53
CA GLN A 202 -16.87 12.37 -5.36
C GLN A 202 -15.47 12.87 -5.00
N ILE A 203 -14.42 12.30 -5.62
CA ILE A 203 -13.04 12.78 -5.52
C ILE A 203 -13.00 14.17 -6.17
N GLY A 204 -12.53 15.19 -5.44
CA GLY A 204 -12.52 16.58 -5.92
C GLY A 204 -13.69 17.45 -5.43
N THR A 205 -14.66 16.88 -4.71
CA THR A 205 -15.78 17.65 -4.14
C THR A 205 -15.67 17.76 -2.62
N PHE A 206 -16.14 18.86 -2.04
CA PHE A 206 -16.22 19.02 -0.60
C PHE A 206 -17.39 18.19 -0.05
N ASN A 207 -17.08 17.09 0.64
CA ASN A 207 -18.05 16.17 1.24
C ASN A 207 -17.63 15.82 2.68
N LEU A 208 -18.56 15.30 3.48
CA LEU A 208 -18.31 14.80 4.83
C LEU A 208 -17.20 13.74 4.84
N TRP A 209 -17.12 12.91 3.79
CA TRP A 209 -16.06 11.90 3.65
C TRP A 209 -14.69 12.49 3.37
N THR A 210 -14.58 13.48 2.48
CA THR A 210 -13.29 14.16 2.20
C THR A 210 -12.84 14.99 3.39
N LEU A 211 -13.78 15.60 4.12
CA LEU A 211 -13.51 16.30 5.37
C LEU A 211 -13.02 15.33 6.46
N GLY A 212 -13.63 14.15 6.58
CA GLY A 212 -13.19 13.11 7.50
C GLY A 212 -11.75 12.62 7.22
N ILE A 213 -11.39 12.47 5.94
CA ILE A 213 -10.02 12.12 5.52
C ILE A 213 -9.04 13.24 5.91
N PHE A 214 -9.40 14.50 5.67
CA PHE A 214 -8.56 15.64 6.04
C PHE A 214 -8.39 15.76 7.56
N LEU A 215 -9.48 15.74 8.31
CA LEU A 215 -9.45 15.83 9.78
C LEU A 215 -8.68 14.65 10.39
N GLY A 216 -8.85 13.43 9.87
CA GLY A 216 -8.12 12.25 10.33
C GLY A 216 -6.61 12.38 10.07
N THR A 217 -6.22 12.72 8.84
CA THR A 217 -4.80 12.88 8.46
C THR A 217 -4.12 14.09 9.09
N PHE A 218 -4.89 15.14 9.46
CA PHE A 218 -4.39 16.33 10.14
C PHE A 218 -4.29 16.14 11.66
N SER A 219 -5.31 15.53 12.28
CA SER A 219 -5.33 15.36 13.75
C SER A 219 -4.40 14.24 14.21
N PHE A 220 -4.23 13.19 13.39
CA PHE A 220 -3.35 12.05 13.70
C PHE A 220 -1.91 12.46 14.09
N PRO A 221 -1.16 13.23 13.29
CA PRO A 221 0.21 13.63 13.64
C PRO A 221 0.28 14.46 14.92
N ILE A 222 -0.69 15.36 15.13
CA ILE A 222 -0.76 16.21 16.33
C ILE A 222 -0.95 15.33 17.57
N LEU A 223 -1.92 14.42 17.54
CA LEU A 223 -2.22 13.51 18.64
C LEU A 223 -1.10 12.51 18.91
N SER A 224 -0.39 12.09 17.85
CA SER A 224 0.78 11.22 17.92
C SER A 224 1.93 11.88 18.72
N VAL A 225 2.28 13.11 18.38
CA VAL A 225 3.32 13.89 19.06
C VAL A 225 2.90 14.23 20.49
N LEU A 226 1.65 14.66 20.69
CA LEU A 226 1.12 14.94 22.04
C LEU A 226 1.13 13.69 22.92
N GLY A 227 0.74 12.53 22.38
CA GLY A 227 0.77 11.26 23.10
C GLY A 227 2.18 10.89 23.55
N LEU A 228 3.18 11.02 22.67
CA LEU A 228 4.57 10.77 23.02
C LEU A 228 5.09 11.77 24.07
N ALA A 229 4.79 13.06 23.91
CA ALA A 229 5.20 14.09 24.85
C ALA A 229 4.61 13.88 26.25
N LEU A 230 3.34 13.45 26.34
CA LEU A 230 2.68 13.12 27.61
C LEU A 230 3.33 11.92 28.29
N VAL A 231 3.64 10.85 27.55
CA VAL A 231 4.31 9.66 28.11
C VAL A 231 5.72 9.98 28.63
N LEU A 232 6.44 10.88 27.96
CA LEU A 232 7.80 11.29 28.35
C LEU A 232 7.81 12.28 29.53
N ARG A 233 6.76 13.10 29.68
CA ARG A 233 6.66 14.09 30.77
C ARG A 233 6.15 13.50 32.08
N VAL A 234 5.34 12.44 32.04
CA VAL A 234 4.81 11.83 33.26
C VAL A 234 5.87 10.93 33.90
N PRO A 235 6.22 11.14 35.18
CA PRO A 235 7.21 10.34 35.87
C PRO A 235 6.77 8.87 35.99
N ARG A 236 7.74 7.97 35.89
CA ARG A 236 7.51 6.51 35.82
C ARG A 236 6.86 5.96 37.10
N ASP A 237 6.99 6.66 38.21
CA ASP A 237 6.54 6.23 39.53
C ASP A 237 5.04 6.43 39.75
N GLU A 238 4.38 7.25 38.92
CA GLU A 238 2.94 7.54 39.02
C GLU A 238 2.07 6.54 38.23
N ILE A 239 2.68 5.66 37.42
CA ILE A 239 1.98 4.74 36.52
C ILE A 239 2.56 3.33 36.64
N HIS A 240 1.68 2.33 36.71
CA HIS A 240 2.10 0.92 36.67
C HIS A 240 2.99 0.62 35.44
N ARG A 241 4.15 0.00 35.66
CA ARG A 241 5.22 -0.20 34.66
C ARG A 241 4.72 -0.80 33.34
N GLY A 242 3.81 -1.76 33.39
CA GLY A 242 3.22 -2.37 32.19
C GLY A 242 2.39 -1.39 31.34
N VAL A 243 1.64 -0.49 31.98
CA VAL A 243 0.84 0.54 31.29
C VAL A 243 1.75 1.58 30.67
N TRP A 244 2.80 1.99 31.38
CA TRP A 244 3.77 2.94 30.87
C TRP A 244 4.51 2.40 29.63
N ILE A 245 4.97 1.14 29.66
CA ILE A 245 5.62 0.50 28.51
C ILE A 245 4.65 0.39 27.32
N HIS A 246 3.40 -0.03 27.56
CA HIS A 246 2.41 -0.14 26.50
C HIS A 246 2.09 1.21 25.86
N SER A 247 1.84 2.25 26.67
CA SER A 247 1.60 3.60 26.17
C SER A 247 2.81 4.15 25.42
N LEU A 248 4.03 3.89 25.88
CA LEU A 248 5.26 4.29 25.19
C LEU A 248 5.40 3.59 23.83
N LEU A 249 5.19 2.28 23.77
CA LEU A 249 5.22 1.52 22.51
C LEU A 249 4.15 2.01 21.54
N ALA A 250 2.91 2.20 22.01
CA ALA A 250 1.82 2.70 21.17
C ALA A 250 2.08 4.12 20.65
N SER A 251 2.55 5.05 21.50
CA SER A 251 2.91 6.40 21.06
C SER A 251 4.08 6.43 20.10
N SER A 252 5.11 5.59 20.33
CA SER A 252 6.25 5.48 19.41
C SER A 252 5.82 4.93 18.05
N ALA A 253 4.94 3.92 18.02
CA ALA A 253 4.36 3.37 16.80
C ALA A 253 3.56 4.43 16.03
N CYS A 254 2.73 5.22 16.72
CA CYS A 254 2.02 6.35 16.10
C CYS A 254 3.00 7.34 15.45
N CYS A 255 4.12 7.67 16.11
CA CYS A 255 5.12 8.60 15.59
C CYS A 255 5.83 8.05 14.35
N VAL A 256 6.17 6.76 14.34
CA VAL A 256 6.76 6.10 13.15
C VAL A 256 5.79 6.15 11.97
N ILE A 257 4.50 5.88 12.19
CA ILE A 257 3.49 5.99 11.12
C ILE A 257 3.32 7.44 10.67
N THR A 258 3.36 8.41 11.59
CA THR A 258 3.35 9.84 11.23
C THR A 258 4.52 10.18 10.31
N GLY A 259 5.75 9.76 10.64
CA GLY A 259 6.92 9.97 9.80
C GLY A 259 6.79 9.31 8.42
N PHE A 260 6.22 8.11 8.37
CA PHE A 260 5.93 7.44 7.11
C PHE A 260 4.93 8.22 6.26
N LEU A 261 3.78 8.61 6.83
CA LEU A 261 2.76 9.40 6.12
C LEU A 261 3.32 10.76 5.65
N TRP A 262 4.14 11.40 6.48
CA TRP A 262 4.82 12.65 6.14
C TRP A 262 5.76 12.48 4.95
N SER A 263 6.57 11.41 4.92
CA SER A 263 7.50 11.14 3.82
C SER A 263 6.80 10.96 2.45
N TRP A 264 5.52 10.58 2.46
CA TRP A 264 4.70 10.41 1.27
C TRP A 264 3.76 11.60 1.01
N ASN A 265 3.88 12.70 1.75
CA ASN A 265 2.99 13.87 1.67
C ASN A 265 1.50 13.54 1.89
N LEU A 266 1.21 12.52 2.72
CA LEU A 266 -0.15 12.08 3.04
C LEU A 266 -0.73 12.78 4.28
N VAL A 267 -0.03 13.78 4.82
CA VAL A 267 -0.49 14.56 5.97
C VAL A 267 -1.32 15.74 5.48
N ALA A 268 -2.45 15.98 6.14
CA ALA A 268 -3.39 17.04 5.78
C ALA A 268 -3.90 16.95 4.33
N LEU A 269 -4.25 15.74 3.87
CA LEU A 269 -4.69 15.50 2.50
C LEU A 269 -5.98 16.27 2.17
N ARG A 270 -5.86 17.22 1.26
CA ARG A 270 -6.96 18.08 0.82
C ARG A 270 -7.51 17.60 -0.52
N LEU A 271 -8.36 16.58 -0.50
CA LEU A 271 -8.91 15.95 -1.70
C LEU A 271 -9.83 16.86 -2.54
N TRP A 272 -10.36 17.95 -1.97
CA TRP A 272 -11.29 18.87 -2.66
C TRP A 272 -10.60 20.06 -3.35
N ALA A 273 -9.30 20.23 -3.16
CA ALA A 273 -8.56 21.36 -3.73
C ALA A 273 -7.20 20.93 -4.29
N ALA A 274 -7.16 19.68 -4.74
CA ALA A 274 -6.04 19.06 -5.46
C ALA A 274 -6.41 18.79 -6.94
N ILE A 275 -7.29 19.62 -7.52
CA ILE A 275 -7.54 19.71 -8.97
C ILE A 275 -7.09 21.10 -9.40
#